data_AF-A0A969JM38-F1
#
_entry.id   AF-A0A969JM38-F1
#
_cell.length_a   1.000
_cell.length_b   1.000
_cell.length_c   1.000
_cell.angle_alpha   90.00
_cell.angle_beta   90.00
_cell.angle_gamma   90.00
#
_symmetry.space_group_name_H-M   'P 1'
#
loop_
_entity.id
_entity.type
_entity.pdbx_description
1 polymer ?
#
loop_
_entity_poly.entity_id
_entity_poly.type
_entity_poly.pdbx_seq_one_letter_code
_entity_poly.pdbx_strand_id
1 'polypeptide(L)'
;MNLVAKLLPPANIVLDLEVSSKKRMFEQVGLLFENNQGIARSLVFESLFARERLGSTGLGQAVAIPHGRIKGLRDPVGALVRLKSPVPFDAPDGQA
;
A
#
# COMPACT_ATOMS: atom_id res chain seq x y z
N MET A 1 -21.83 -7.77 4.77
CA MET A 1 -20.74 -6.83 4.43
C MET A 1 -19.76 -6.79 5.59
N ASN A 2 -18.48 -7.08 5.38
CA ASN A 2 -17.48 -7.20 6.45
C ASN A 2 -16.79 -5.84 6.75
N LEU A 3 -15.90 -5.80 7.74
CA LEU A 3 -15.18 -4.58 8.12
C LEU A 3 -14.21 -4.10 7.02
N VAL A 4 -13.64 -5.01 6.24
CA VAL A 4 -12.68 -4.70 5.16
C VAL A 4 -13.37 -3.95 4.03
N ALA A 5 -14.60 -4.31 3.67
CA ALA A 5 -15.36 -3.63 2.62
C ALA A 5 -15.54 -2.13 2.89
N LYS A 6 -15.58 -1.70 4.17
CA LYS A 6 -15.68 -0.29 4.55
C LYS A 6 -14.38 0.49 4.30
N LEU A 7 -13.25 -0.19 4.23
CA LEU A 7 -11.92 0.42 4.06
C LEU A 7 -11.54 0.61 2.58
N LEU A 8 -12.26 -0.05 1.67
CA LEU A 8 -11.92 -0.13 0.25
C LEU A 8 -13.00 0.53 -0.62
N PRO A 9 -13.18 1.86 -0.53
CA PRO A 9 -14.05 2.54 -1.48
C PRO A 9 -13.51 2.33 -2.91
N PRO A 10 -14.36 2.29 -3.94
CA PRO A 10 -13.91 2.11 -5.32
C PRO A 10 -12.82 3.10 -5.76
N ALA A 11 -12.84 4.32 -5.22
CA ALA A 11 -11.82 5.33 -5.48
C ALA A 11 -10.40 4.93 -5.00
N ASN A 12 -10.28 4.00 -4.06
CA ASN A 12 -9.01 3.48 -3.56
C ASN A 12 -8.66 2.09 -4.15
N ILE A 13 -9.36 1.67 -5.21
CA ILE A 13 -9.04 0.45 -5.95
C ILE A 13 -8.33 0.85 -7.24
N VAL A 14 -7.05 0.50 -7.32
CA VAL A 14 -6.22 0.75 -8.50
C VAL A 14 -5.88 -0.58 -9.14
N LEU A 15 -6.27 -0.72 -10.40
CA LEU A 15 -5.96 -1.90 -11.20
C LEU A 15 -4.88 -1.54 -12.22
N ASP A 16 -4.04 -2.53 -12.51
CA ASP A 16 -3.01 -2.48 -13.54
C ASP A 16 -2.06 -1.28 -13.37
N LEU A 17 -1.69 -1.01 -12.11
CA LEU A 17 -0.75 0.05 -11.77
C LEU A 17 0.63 -0.25 -12.36
N GLU A 18 1.15 0.66 -13.17
CA GLU A 18 2.48 0.59 -13.74
C GLU A 18 3.52 1.24 -12.82
N VAL A 19 4.34 0.41 -12.17
CA VAL A 19 5.46 0.85 -11.34
C VAL A 19 6.63 -0.10 -11.50
N SER A 20 7.85 0.43 -11.36
CA SER A 20 9.08 -0.33 -11.55
C SER A 20 9.72 -0.83 -10.25
N SER A 21 9.18 -0.46 -9.08
CA SER A 21 9.74 -0.83 -7.79
C SER A 21 8.75 -0.69 -6.64
N LYS A 22 9.05 -1.37 -5.52
CA LYS A 22 8.36 -1.22 -4.24
C LYS A 22 8.27 0.24 -3.78
N LYS A 23 9.36 1.01 -3.91
CA LYS A 23 9.39 2.43 -3.57
C LYS A 23 8.39 3.24 -4.39
N ARG A 24 8.38 3.06 -5.72
CA ARG A 24 7.41 3.74 -6.60
C ARG A 24 5.97 3.36 -6.28
N MET A 25 5.72 2.09 -5.92
CA MET A 25 4.40 1.66 -5.47
C MET A 25 3.96 2.44 -4.21
N PHE A 26 4.81 2.58 -3.19
CA PHE A 26 4.47 3.37 -1.99
C PHE A 26 4.25 4.86 -2.29
N GLU A 27 5.04 5.45 -3.21
CA GLU A 27 4.83 6.83 -3.64
C GLU A 27 3.44 7.02 -4.28
N GLN A 28 3.01 6.07 -5.13
CA GLN A 28 1.69 6.09 -5.76
C GLN A 28 0.56 5.90 -4.74
N VAL A 29 0.72 5.00 -3.78
CA VAL A 29 -0.24 4.83 -2.68
C VAL A 29 -0.34 6.10 -1.81
N GLY A 30 0.78 6.77 -1.57
CA GLY A 30 0.80 8.08 -0.91
C GLY A 30 -0.04 9.11 -1.66
N LEU A 31 0.15 9.23 -2.98
CA LEU A 31 -0.63 10.14 -3.81
C LEU A 31 -2.12 9.79 -3.83
N LEU A 32 -2.46 8.50 -3.85
CA LEU A 32 -3.84 8.03 -3.80
C LEU A 32 -4.56 8.50 -2.53
N PHE A 33 -3.94 8.30 -1.35
CA PHE A 33 -4.52 8.73 -0.08
C PHE A 33 -4.51 10.25 0.12
N GLU A 34 -3.57 10.96 -0.50
CA GLU A 34 -3.58 12.42 -0.55
C GLU A 34 -4.80 12.94 -1.33
N ASN A 35 -5.04 12.39 -2.53
CA ASN A 35 -6.14 12.80 -3.38
C ASN A 35 -7.52 12.48 -2.79
N ASN A 36 -7.66 11.32 -2.16
CA ASN A 36 -8.98 10.81 -1.76
C ASN A 36 -9.30 11.05 -0.27
N GLN A 37 -8.29 11.25 0.59
CA GLN A 37 -8.48 11.43 2.04
C GLN A 37 -7.72 12.63 2.61
N GLY A 38 -6.98 13.39 1.80
CA GLY A 38 -6.23 14.57 2.24
C GLY A 38 -5.06 14.24 3.17
N ILE A 39 -4.62 12.98 3.22
CA ILE A 39 -3.47 12.57 4.03
C ILE A 39 -2.21 12.89 3.24
N ALA A 40 -1.31 13.73 3.78
CA ALA A 40 -0.08 14.11 3.09
C ALA A 40 0.67 12.87 2.58
N ARG A 41 0.95 12.81 1.28
CA ARG A 41 1.55 11.61 0.64
C ARG A 41 2.90 11.22 1.25
N SER A 42 3.68 12.20 1.70
CA SER A 42 4.95 11.97 2.39
C SER A 42 4.75 11.23 3.70
N LEU A 43 3.71 11.58 4.47
CA LEU A 43 3.39 10.91 5.74
C LEU A 43 2.96 9.46 5.52
N VAL A 44 2.19 9.19 4.48
CA VAL A 44 1.83 7.82 4.08
C VAL A 44 3.07 7.05 3.68
N PHE A 45 3.88 7.60 2.77
CA PHE A 45 5.10 6.96 2.28
C PHE A 45 6.04 6.60 3.45
N GLU A 46 6.35 7.57 4.31
CA GLU A 46 7.23 7.35 5.47
C GLU A 46 6.66 6.30 6.42
N SER A 47 5.35 6.30 6.66
CA SER A 47 4.70 5.31 7.53
C SER A 47 4.81 3.88 6.98
N LEU A 48 4.52 3.69 5.68
CA LEU A 48 4.63 2.40 5.00
C LEU A 48 6.09 1.95 4.92
N PHE A 49 6.99 2.85 4.52
CA PHE A 49 8.40 2.54 4.33
C PHE A 49 9.10 2.24 5.66
N ALA A 50 8.77 2.98 6.74
CA ALA A 50 9.28 2.69 8.08
C ALA A 50 8.89 1.29 8.56
N ARG A 51 7.64 0.85 8.29
CA ARG A 51 7.22 -0.52 8.61
C ARG A 51 7.96 -1.54 7.75
N GLU A 52 8.07 -1.29 6.45
CA GLU A 52 8.72 -2.21 5.51
C GLU A 52 10.20 -2.45 5.85
N ARG A 53 10.90 -1.43 6.37
CA ARG A 53 12.30 -1.55 6.81
C ARG A 53 12.52 -2.51 7.98
N LEU A 54 11.49 -2.86 8.74
CA LEU A 54 11.58 -3.85 9.82
C LEU A 54 11.57 -5.29 9.28
N GLY A 55 11.22 -5.46 8.00
CA GLY A 55 11.04 -6.75 7.34
C GLY A 55 9.88 -6.66 6.37
N SER A 56 10.01 -7.39 5.25
CA SER A 56 9.04 -7.39 4.16
C SER A 56 7.62 -7.60 4.66
N THR A 57 6.68 -6.86 4.07
CA THR A 57 5.24 -7.10 4.25
C THR A 57 4.64 -8.01 3.18
N GLY A 58 5.48 -8.64 2.35
CA GLY A 58 5.10 -9.72 1.47
C GLY A 58 4.70 -10.96 2.25
N LEU A 59 3.59 -11.59 1.85
CA LEU A 59 3.11 -12.85 2.41
C LEU A 59 3.54 -14.06 1.58
N GLY A 60 4.12 -13.81 0.41
CA GLY A 60 4.33 -14.80 -0.64
C GLY A 60 3.17 -14.87 -1.62
N GLN A 61 3.32 -15.68 -2.66
CA GLN A 61 2.33 -15.91 -3.70
C GLN A 61 1.86 -14.61 -4.38
N ALA A 62 2.80 -13.69 -4.62
CA ALA A 62 2.54 -12.36 -5.20
C ALA A 62 1.54 -11.49 -4.40
N VAL A 63 1.40 -11.72 -3.10
CA VAL A 63 0.57 -10.92 -2.19
C VAL A 63 1.43 -10.20 -1.15
N ALA A 64 1.11 -8.94 -0.89
CA ALA A 64 1.70 -8.16 0.19
C ALA A 64 0.61 -7.35 0.92
N ILE A 65 0.85 -7.05 2.20
CA ILE A 65 -0.02 -6.16 2.99
C ILE A 65 0.83 -5.03 3.61
N PRO A 66 1.26 -4.04 2.81
CA PRO A 66 1.93 -2.87 3.34
C PRO A 66 0.99 -2.12 4.29
N HIS A 67 1.47 -1.81 5.48
CA HIS A 67 0.69 -1.14 6.51
C HIS A 67 1.56 -0.21 7.34
N GLY A 68 0.94 0.80 7.95
CA GLY A 68 1.63 1.79 8.76
C GLY A 68 0.66 2.50 9.69
N ARG A 69 1.20 3.16 10.73
CA ARG A 69 0.42 4.01 11.63
C ARG A 69 0.72 5.47 11.33
N ILE A 70 -0.33 6.29 11.29
CA ILE A 70 -0.24 7.74 11.12
C ILE A 70 -0.82 8.40 12.37
N LYS A 71 -0.02 9.26 13.02
CA LYS A 71 -0.46 9.99 14.22
C LYS A 71 -1.63 10.91 13.86
N GLY A 72 -2.71 10.83 14.62
CA GLY A 72 -3.91 11.66 14.43
C GLY A 72 -4.92 11.11 13.43
N LEU A 73 -4.61 10.02 12.72
CA LEU A 73 -5.60 9.31 11.90
C LEU A 73 -6.57 8.56 12.83
N ARG A 74 -7.87 8.92 12.77
CA ARG A 74 -8.91 8.38 13.67
C ARG A 74 -9.48 7.05 13.19
N ASP A 75 -9.68 6.95 11.88
CA ASP A 75 -10.25 5.77 11.23
C ASP A 75 -9.23 5.15 10.25
N PRO A 76 -9.13 3.81 10.19
CA PRO A 76 -8.27 3.17 9.22
C PRO A 76 -8.72 3.49 7.78
N VAL A 77 -7.75 3.65 6.89
CA VAL A 77 -7.97 3.78 5.45
C VAL A 77 -7.23 2.64 4.73
N GLY A 78 -7.83 2.11 3.67
CA GLY A 78 -7.27 1.02 2.89
C GLY A 78 -7.25 1.35 1.40
N ALA A 79 -6.38 0.65 0.69
CA ALA A 79 -6.36 0.63 -0.76
C ALA A 79 -6.12 -0.80 -1.24
N LEU A 80 -6.69 -1.15 -2.39
CA LEU A 80 -6.38 -2.37 -3.11
C LEU A 80 -5.65 -1.97 -4.38
N VAL A 81 -4.43 -2.47 -4.55
CA VAL A 81 -3.61 -2.15 -5.70
C VAL A 81 -3.21 -3.46 -6.37
N ARG A 82 -3.57 -3.62 -7.64
CA ARG A 82 -3.04 -4.67 -8.51
C ARG A 82 -2.04 -4.04 -9.46
N LEU A 83 -0.82 -4.56 -9.47
CA LEU A 83 0.22 -4.10 -10.39
C LEU A 83 0.02 -4.72 -11.77
N LYS A 84 0.38 -3.97 -12.82
CA LYS A 84 0.40 -4.51 -14.19
C LYS A 84 1.49 -5.56 -14.38
N SER A 85 2.61 -5.38 -13.68
CA SER A 85 3.74 -6.32 -13.67
C SER A 85 4.23 -6.50 -12.23
N PRO A 86 4.64 -7.73 -11.85
CA PRO A 86 5.20 -7.98 -10.51
C PRO A 86 6.42 -7.11 -10.23
N VAL A 87 6.67 -6.82 -8.96
CA VAL A 87 7.82 -6.01 -8.54
C VAL A 87 8.51 -6.71 -7.37
N PRO A 88 9.85 -6.83 -7.36
CA PRO A 88 10.57 -7.43 -6.25
C PRO A 88 10.12 -6.84 -4.91
N PHE A 89 9.58 -7.71 -4.06
CA PHE A 89 9.00 -7.34 -2.77
C PHE A 89 9.72 -7.96 -1.57
N ASP A 90 10.84 -8.66 -1.78
CA ASP A 90 11.55 -9.38 -0.72
C ASP A 90 10.62 -10.34 0.05
N ALA A 91 9.67 -10.96 -0.67
CA ALA A 91 8.70 -11.87 -0.09
C ALA A 91 9.39 -13.13 0.48
N PRO A 92 8.84 -13.75 1.54
CA PRO A 92 9.48 -14.87 2.23
C PRO A 92 9.63 -16.13 1.36
N ASP A 93 8.85 -16.26 0.29
CA ASP A 93 8.91 -17.36 -0.68
C ASP A 93 9.87 -17.08 -1.85
N GLY A 94 10.55 -15.93 -1.87
CA GLY A 94 11.50 -15.54 -2.90
C GLY A 94 10.87 -15.15 -4.24
N GLN A 95 9.54 -15.03 -4.32
CA GLN A 95 8.86 -14.59 -5.53
C GLN A 95 8.83 -13.06 -5.64
N ALA A 96 8.78 -12.57 -6.87
CA ALA A 96 8.59 -11.16 -7.20
C ALA A 96 7.10 -10.81 -7.36
#